data_AF-A0A962X8E1-F1
#
_entry.id   AF-A0A962X8E1-F1
#
_cell.length_a   1.000
_cell.length_b   1.000
_cell.length_c   1.000
_cell.angle_alpha   90.00
_cell.angle_beta   90.00
_cell.angle_gamma   90.00
#
_symmetry.space_group_name_H-M   'P 1'
#
loop_
_entity.id
_entity.type
_entity.pdbx_description
1 polymer ?
#
loop_
_entity_poly.entity_id
_entity_poly.type
_entity_poly.pdbx_seq_one_letter_code
_entity_poly.pdbx_strand_id
1 'polypeptide(L)' 'GVPRDPVIAYAWYEIAAARGNAKARANRDQLIRNLELDQLREGQQLAEEYAQRYRTPLP' A
#
# COMPACT_ATOMS: atom_id res chain seq x y z
N GLY A 1 13.79 8.25 13.10
CA GLY A 1 13.15 8.08 11.77
C GLY A 1 12.74 6.63 11.63
N VAL A 2 11.74 6.33 10.79
CA VAL A 2 11.35 4.94 10.48
C VAL A 2 12.18 4.46 9.28
N PRO A 3 12.74 3.23 9.32
CA PRO A 3 13.45 2.66 8.19
C PRO A 3 12.58 2.61 6.94
N ARG A 4 13.19 2.80 5.77
CA ARG A 4 12.47 2.74 4.50
C ARG A 4 12.15 1.29 4.17
N ASP A 5 10.86 0.98 4.11
CA ASP A 5 10.34 -0.32 3.71
C ASP A 5 9.39 -0.12 2.51
N PRO A 6 9.79 -0.54 1.29
CA PRO A 6 8.97 -0.35 0.10
C PRO A 6 7.76 -1.29 0.07
N VAL A 7 7.78 -2.42 0.78
CA VAL A 7 6.64 -3.36 0.88
C VAL A 7 5.54 -2.73 1.72
N ILE A 8 5.89 -2.21 2.90
CA ILE A 8 4.96 -1.51 3.79
C ILE A 8 4.43 -0.23 3.12
N ALA A 9 5.29 0.51 2.41
CA ALA A 9 4.88 1.70 1.68
C ALA A 9 3.86 1.37 0.58
N TYR A 10 4.07 0.29 -0.17
CA TYR A 10 3.11 -0.20 -1.17
C TYR A 10 1.75 -0.48 -0.52
N ALA A 11 1.73 -1.20 0.60
CA ALA A 11 0.50 -1.55 1.29
C ALA A 11 -0.34 -0.31 1.67
N TRP A 12 0.30 0.71 2.26
CA TRP A 12 -0.38 1.96 2.60
C TRP A 12 -0.87 2.75 1.38
N TYR A 13 -0.07 2.78 0.30
CA TYR A 13 -0.50 3.45 -0.92
C TYR A 13 -1.67 2.73 -1.58
N GLU A 14 -1.70 1.39 -1.56
CA GLU A 14 -2.81 0.61 -2.12
C GLU A 14 -4.13 0.89 -1.38
N ILE A 15 -4.11 0.91 -0.05
CA ILE A 15 -5.29 1.23 0.77
C ILE A 15 -5.78 2.66 0.50
N ALA A 16 -4.86 3.63 0.45
CA ALA A 16 -5.22 5.02 0.19
C ALA A 16 -5.73 5.22 -1.26
N ALA A 17 -5.13 4.52 -2.23
CA ALA A 17 -5.54 4.50 -3.63
C ALA A 17 -6.96 3.96 -3.80
N ALA A 18 -7.29 2.87 -3.11
CA ALA A 18 -8.62 2.27 -3.07
C ALA A 18 -9.67 3.23 -2.48
N ARG A 19 -9.25 4.12 -1.57
CA ARG A 19 -10.10 5.18 -0.98
C ARG A 19 -10.17 6.47 -1.81
N GLY A 20 -9.68 6.46 -3.05
CA GLY A 20 -9.80 7.60 -3.96
C GLY A 20 -8.59 8.53 -4.03
N ASN A 21 -7.54 8.31 -3.23
CA ASN A 21 -6.37 9.20 -3.19
C ASN A 21 -5.52 9.07 -4.47
N ALA A 22 -5.57 10.09 -5.33
CA ALA A 22 -4.85 10.11 -6.60
C ALA A 22 -3.32 10.13 -6.43
N LYS A 23 -2.80 10.79 -5.39
CA LYS A 23 -1.37 10.82 -5.09
C LYS A 23 -0.87 9.44 -4.64
N ALA A 24 -1.67 8.74 -3.85
CA ALA A 24 -1.36 7.37 -3.44
C ALA A 24 -1.34 6.41 -4.65
N ARG A 25 -2.30 6.53 -5.57
CA ARG A 25 -2.27 5.79 -6.85
C ARG A 25 -0.97 6.03 -7.62
N ALA A 26 -0.61 7.29 -7.85
CA ALA A 26 0.62 7.63 -8.58
C ALA A 26 1.89 7.09 -7.89
N ASN A 27 1.98 7.23 -6.56
CA ASN A 27 3.11 6.74 -5.78
C ASN A 27 3.20 5.21 -5.80
N ARG A 28 2.06 4.51 -5.69
CA ARG A 28 1.98 3.05 -5.81
C ARG A 28 2.47 2.60 -7.19
N ASP A 29 1.94 3.18 -8.26
CA ASP A 29 2.28 2.79 -9.62
C ASP A 29 3.76 3.06 -9.94
N GLN A 30 4.36 4.09 -9.33
CA GLN A 30 5.80 4.31 -9.39
C GLN A 30 6.59 3.26 -8.58
N LEU A 31 6.09 2.90 -7.41
CA LEU A 31 6.76 1.95 -6.51
C LEU A 31 6.77 0.54 -7.09
N ILE A 32 5.66 0.08 -7.68
CA ILE A 32 5.55 -1.25 -8.31
C ILE A 32 6.64 -1.47 -9.37
N ARG A 33 7.05 -0.42 -10.10
CA ARG A 33 8.12 -0.53 -11.12
C ARG A 33 9.50 -0.90 -10.56
N ASN A 34 9.70 -0.74 -9.25
CA ASN A 34 10.96 -0.99 -8.56
C ASN A 34 10.87 -2.16 -7.57
N LEU A 35 9.71 -2.83 -7.47
CA LEU A 35 9.51 -3.98 -6.58
C LEU A 35 9.71 -5.27 -7.34
N GLU A 36 10.32 -6.26 -6.65
CA GLU A 36 10.32 -7.63 -7.12
C GLU A 36 8.92 -8.26 -6.95
N LEU A 37 8.66 -9.36 -7.68
CA LEU A 37 7.35 -10.02 -7.65
C LEU A 37 6.96 -10.48 -6.24
N ASP A 38 7.92 -10.99 -5.48
CA ASP A 38 7.67 -11.48 -4.12
C ASP A 38 7.38 -10.33 -3.15
N GLN A 39 8.08 -9.20 -3.30
CA GLN A 39 7.80 -7.97 -2.52
C GLN A 39 6.43 -7.39 -2.86
N LEU A 40 6.02 -7.44 -4.12
CA LEU A 40 4.69 -7.00 -4.53
C LEU A 40 3.60 -7.88 -3.91
N ARG A 41 3.78 -9.21 -3.91
CA ARG A 41 2.85 -10.16 -3.29
C ARG A 41 2.74 -9.94 -1.79
N GLU A 42 3.87 -9.78 -1.11
CA GLU A 42 3.90 -9.47 0.33
C GLU A 42 3.18 -8.15 0.61
N GLY A 43 3.44 -7.12 -0.19
CA GLY A 43 2.79 -5.81 -0.05
C GLY A 43 1.27 -5.86 -0.27
N GLN A 44 0.80 -6.71 -1.20
CA GLN A 44 -0.62 -6.94 -1.43
C GLN A 44 -1.29 -7.63 -0.23
N GLN A 45 -0.66 -8.67 0.31
CA GLN A 45 -1.15 -9.38 1.51
C GLN A 45 -1.23 -8.43 2.71
N LEU A 46 -0.20 -7.62 2.93
CA LEU A 46 -0.20 -6.60 3.97
C LEU A 46 -1.27 -5.54 3.74
N ALA A 47 -1.51 -5.12 2.49
CA ALA A 47 -2.58 -4.18 2.17
C ALA A 47 -3.95 -4.73 2.57
N GLU A 48 -4.22 -6.00 2.28
CA GLU A 48 -5.46 -6.68 2.68
C GLU A 48 -5.59 -6.78 4.21
N GLU A 49 -4.53 -7.21 4.91
CA GLU A 49 -4.51 -7.30 6.37
C GLU A 49 -4.77 -5.93 7.01
N TYR A 50 -4.06 -4.89 6.56
CA TYR A 50 -4.21 -3.54 7.07
C TYR A 50 -5.59 -2.96 6.72
N ALA A 51 -6.10 -3.22 5.51
CA ALA A 51 -7.44 -2.78 5.13
C ALA A 51 -8.52 -3.38 6.04
N GLN A 52 -8.37 -4.64 6.44
CA GLN A 52 -9.27 -5.30 7.40
C GLN A 52 -9.09 -4.74 8.82
N ARG A 53 -7.84 -4.58 9.27
CA ARG A 53 -7.51 -4.12 10.62
C ARG A 53 -7.88 -2.67 10.87
N TYR A 54 -7.74 -1.82 9.86
CA TYR A 54 -8.04 -0.38 9.90
C TYR A 54 -9.33 -0.06 9.11
N ARG A 55 -10.24 -1.03 9.03
CA ARG A 55 -11.58 -0.88 8.46
C ARG A 55 -12.50 -0.15 9.43
N THR A 56 -12.21 1.11 9.72
CA THR A 56 -13.25 2.01 10.24
C THR A 56 -14.20 2.32 9.08
N PRO A 57 -15.52 2.07 9.20
CA PRO A 57 -16.48 2.80 8.38
C PRO A 57 -16.33 4.28 8.77
N LEU A 58 -16.08 5.17 7.81
CA LEU A 58 -16.08 6.60 8.09
C LEU A 58 -17.52 7.03 8.45
N PRO A 59 -17.74 7.77 9.55
CA PRO A 59 -18.99 8.53 9.75
C PRO A 59 -19.19 9.60 8.67
#